data_AF-A0A1C2I5V7-F1
#
_entry.id   AF-A0A1C2I5V7-F1
#
_cell.length_a   1.000
_cell.length_b   1.000
_cell.length_c   1.000
_cell.angle_alpha   90.00
_cell.angle_beta   90.00
_cell.angle_gamma   90.00
#
_symmetry.space_group_name_H-M   'P 1'
#
loop_
_entity.id
_entity.type
_entity.pdbx_description
1 polymer ?
#
loop_
_entity_poly.entity_id
_entity_poly.type
_entity_poly.pdbx_seq_one_letter_code
_entity_poly.pdbx_strand_id
1 'polypeptide(L)'
;MVLFRDTMKSSMSMEHKRRLAFGVVRIVFGLVWLINTWLQFNPAYAAHFLGSFNADWVSGQPDWIIQYGHWMANLVQHIGPQSVAYGTVGLDAILAVALISGLGLPFLAGVGVLYNLWLWSTVGGFGGPYTQGATDPGTAIIYALCFVYVIWSRSWEGLSLSKVPHKPLYAPAMHTARILFGLLWAFDAFWKWQPYFLHNAVTYLQQALPGEPVWIAAYISFVIAVINLAGPVLFGYVAAIMESIIAFFLLIGRGMRWIIPVGIAYSFGVWTTAEGWGAPYLPGSTANKGDELGTTNIYIIAFLFLAAWVYFTPRAQRRGDGDA
;
A
#
# COMPACT_ATOMS: atom_id res chain seq x y z
N MET A 1 5.95 42.13 19.61
CA MET A 1 4.91 42.19 18.55
C MET A 1 5.42 41.70 17.19
N VAL A 2 6.61 42.10 16.72
CA VAL A 2 7.21 41.64 15.44
C VAL A 2 7.51 40.13 15.43
N LEU A 3 8.16 39.61 16.48
CA LEU A 3 8.47 38.18 16.63
C LEU A 3 7.22 37.27 16.55
N PHE A 4 6.12 37.71 17.15
CA PHE A 4 4.85 36.97 17.18
C PHE A 4 4.19 36.95 15.79
N ARG A 5 4.28 38.06 15.04
CA ARG A 5 3.76 38.18 13.68
C ARG A 5 4.53 37.30 12.69
N ASP A 6 5.85 37.20 12.82
CA ASP A 6 6.67 36.38 11.93
C ASP A 6 6.51 34.88 12.20
N THR A 7 6.32 34.50 13.47
CA THR A 7 6.00 33.12 13.86
C THR A 7 4.65 32.67 13.29
N MET A 8 3.62 33.51 13.35
CA MET A 8 2.30 33.19 12.77
C MET A 8 2.37 33.05 11.24
N LYS A 9 3.08 33.94 10.54
CA LYS A 9 3.26 33.85 9.08
C LYS A 9 3.97 32.56 8.66
N SER A 10 5.00 32.15 9.39
CA SER A 10 5.72 30.89 9.16
C SER A 10 4.81 29.68 9.36
N SER A 11 4.04 29.66 10.45
CA SER A 11 3.07 28.59 10.75
C SER A 11 2.02 28.43 9.63
N MET A 12 1.40 29.54 9.22
CA MET A 12 0.43 29.56 8.12
C MET A 12 1.04 29.08 6.79
N SER A 13 2.30 29.44 6.51
CA SER A 13 3.02 28.97 5.32
C SER A 13 3.24 27.45 5.33
N MET A 14 3.59 26.88 6.49
CA MET A 14 3.84 25.44 6.64
C MET A 14 2.56 24.63 6.55
N GLU A 15 1.45 25.11 7.13
CA GLU A 15 0.14 24.48 7.01
C GLU A 15 -0.35 24.44 5.56
N HIS A 16 -0.18 25.55 4.83
CA HIS A 16 -0.50 25.59 3.40
C HIS A 16 0.34 24.57 2.61
N LYS A 17 1.66 24.53 2.83
CA LYS A 17 2.55 23.54 2.20
C LYS A 17 2.16 22.10 2.52
N ARG A 18 1.79 21.83 3.78
CA ARG A 18 1.32 20.50 4.22
C ARG A 18 0.07 20.07 3.47
N ARG A 19 -0.91 20.97 3.32
CA ARG A 19 -2.14 20.70 2.56
C ARG A 19 -1.83 20.39 1.10
N LEU A 20 -0.96 21.18 0.47
CA LEU A 20 -0.52 20.90 -0.89
C LEU A 20 0.19 19.55 -0.99
N ALA A 21 1.09 19.23 -0.05
CA ALA A 21 1.79 17.96 -0.02
C ALA A 21 0.83 16.77 0.09
N PHE A 22 -0.15 16.81 1.00
CA PHE A 22 -1.18 15.77 1.07
C PHE A 22 -2.01 15.67 -0.22
N GLY A 23 -2.33 16.81 -0.84
CA GLY A 23 -2.99 16.85 -2.15
C GLY A 23 -2.17 16.16 -3.24
N VAL A 24 -0.86 16.40 -3.29
CA VAL A 24 0.06 15.74 -4.25
C VAL A 24 0.08 14.22 -4.01
N VAL A 25 0.25 13.77 -2.77
CA VAL A 25 0.32 12.33 -2.45
C VAL A 25 -1.00 11.63 -2.80
N ARG A 26 -2.14 12.26 -2.51
CA ARG A 26 -3.46 11.77 -2.90
C ARG A 26 -3.58 11.64 -4.42
N ILE A 27 -3.11 12.62 -5.19
CA ILE A 27 -3.12 12.56 -6.66
C ILE A 27 -2.22 11.43 -7.17
N VAL A 28 -1.01 11.26 -6.62
CA VAL A 28 -0.12 10.15 -6.96
C VAL A 28 -0.80 8.80 -6.70
N PHE A 29 -1.50 8.66 -5.57
CA PHE A 29 -2.31 7.48 -5.29
C PHE A 29 -3.42 7.30 -6.33
N GLY A 30 -4.12 8.37 -6.70
CA GLY A 30 -5.13 8.33 -7.77
C GLY A 30 -4.58 7.94 -9.14
N LEU A 31 -3.33 8.30 -9.46
CA LEU A 31 -2.67 7.87 -10.70
C LEU A 31 -2.37 6.37 -10.70
N VAL A 32 -2.00 5.80 -9.54
CA VAL A 32 -1.84 4.34 -9.41
C VAL A 32 -3.18 3.64 -9.65
N TRP A 33 -4.27 4.15 -9.06
CA TRP A 33 -5.62 3.65 -9.34
C TRP A 33 -6.00 3.77 -10.81
N LEU A 34 -5.69 4.90 -11.45
CA LEU A 34 -5.97 5.09 -12.88
C LEU A 34 -5.25 4.05 -13.75
N ILE A 35 -4.00 3.72 -13.41
CA ILE A 35 -3.26 2.68 -14.12
C ILE A 35 -3.87 1.31 -13.84
N ASN A 36 -4.23 0.98 -12.59
CA ASN A 36 -4.95 -0.26 -12.26
C ASN A 36 -6.21 -0.39 -13.12
N THR A 37 -7.07 0.64 -13.12
CA THR A 37 -8.30 0.68 -13.92
C THR A 37 -8.01 0.46 -15.40
N TRP A 38 -7.00 1.14 -15.95
CA TRP A 38 -6.60 0.95 -17.35
C TRP A 38 -6.24 -0.51 -17.66
N LEU A 39 -5.48 -1.16 -16.77
CA LEU A 39 -5.07 -2.55 -16.94
C LEU A 39 -6.26 -3.52 -16.85
N GLN A 40 -7.19 -3.25 -15.92
CA GLN A 40 -8.41 -4.05 -15.74
C GLN A 40 -9.41 -3.92 -16.90
N PHE A 41 -9.33 -2.87 -17.73
CA PHE A 41 -10.14 -2.78 -18.95
C PHE A 41 -9.77 -3.81 -20.01
N ASN A 42 -8.67 -4.56 -19.84
CA ASN A 42 -8.36 -5.69 -20.70
C ASN A 42 -9.47 -6.77 -20.60
N PRO A 43 -10.10 -7.21 -21.70
CA PRO A 43 -11.16 -8.22 -21.64
C PRO A 43 -10.76 -9.53 -20.96
N ALA A 44 -9.48 -9.90 -20.99
CA ALA A 44 -8.96 -11.06 -20.28
C ALA A 44 -9.14 -10.95 -18.75
N TYR A 45 -9.12 -9.74 -18.21
CA TYR A 45 -9.35 -9.50 -16.78
C TYR A 45 -10.72 -10.01 -16.35
N ALA A 46 -11.80 -9.56 -17.01
CA ALA A 46 -13.16 -9.99 -16.69
C ALA A 46 -13.37 -11.50 -16.94
N ALA A 47 -12.65 -12.08 -17.91
CA ALA A 47 -12.70 -13.52 -18.17
C ALA A 47 -12.03 -14.35 -17.06
N HIS A 48 -11.00 -13.81 -16.40
CA HIS A 48 -10.22 -14.48 -15.36
C HIS A 48 -10.57 -14.03 -13.93
N PHE A 49 -11.46 -13.05 -13.76
CA PHE A 49 -11.79 -12.47 -12.45
C PHE A 49 -12.24 -13.50 -11.42
N LEU A 50 -13.11 -14.46 -11.78
CA LEU A 50 -13.47 -15.51 -10.81
C LEU A 50 -12.27 -16.40 -10.43
N GLY A 51 -11.31 -16.57 -11.35
CA GLY A 51 -10.08 -17.29 -11.09
C GLY A 51 -9.04 -16.47 -10.30
N SER A 52 -9.24 -15.15 -10.15
CA SER A 52 -8.44 -14.33 -9.24
C SER A 52 -8.90 -14.47 -7.80
N PHE A 53 -10.20 -14.67 -7.56
CA PHE A 53 -10.62 -15.36 -6.33
C PHE A 53 -9.90 -16.69 -6.33
N ASN A 54 -9.24 -17.00 -5.24
CA ASN A 54 -8.46 -18.21 -5.13
C ASN A 54 -9.40 -19.42 -5.29
N ALA A 55 -9.55 -19.90 -6.52
CA ALA A 55 -10.56 -20.89 -6.88
C ALA A 55 -10.31 -22.24 -6.17
N ASP A 56 -9.10 -22.43 -5.63
CA ASP A 56 -8.64 -23.54 -4.79
C ASP A 56 -7.86 -22.97 -3.59
N TRP A 57 -8.54 -22.50 -2.53
CA TRP A 57 -7.84 -22.03 -1.32
C TRP A 57 -6.74 -23.02 -0.92
N VAL A 58 -5.51 -22.51 -0.80
CA VAL A 58 -4.32 -23.34 -0.79
C VAL A 58 -4.41 -24.38 0.33
N SER A 59 -4.10 -25.63 0.02
CA SER A 59 -4.06 -26.70 1.03
C SER A 59 -3.26 -26.24 2.26
N GLY A 60 -3.85 -26.40 3.45
CA GLY A 60 -3.25 -25.99 4.73
C GLY A 60 -3.82 -24.71 5.37
N GLN A 61 -4.81 -24.05 4.75
CA GLN A 61 -5.52 -22.94 5.41
C GLN A 61 -6.47 -23.41 6.53
N PRO A 62 -6.74 -22.57 7.55
CA PRO A 62 -7.80 -22.82 8.52
C PRO A 62 -9.19 -22.99 7.87
N ASP A 63 -9.99 -23.93 8.39
CA ASP A 63 -11.32 -24.27 7.85
C ASP A 63 -12.26 -23.06 7.70
N TRP A 64 -12.21 -22.11 8.63
CA TRP A 64 -13.08 -20.94 8.58
C TRP A 64 -12.76 -20.01 7.39
N ILE A 65 -11.48 -19.94 6.96
CA ILE A 65 -11.09 -19.14 5.79
C ILE A 65 -11.58 -19.82 4.51
N ILE A 66 -11.42 -21.15 4.44
CA ILE A 66 -11.92 -21.97 3.34
C ILE A 66 -13.44 -21.78 3.19
N GLN A 67 -14.19 -21.86 4.29
CA GLN A 67 -15.64 -21.67 4.30
C GLN A 67 -16.05 -20.25 3.86
N TYR A 68 -15.41 -19.22 4.39
CA TYR A 68 -15.66 -17.83 3.99
C TYR A 68 -15.40 -17.62 2.50
N GLY A 69 -14.30 -18.18 2.00
CA GLY A 69 -13.89 -18.08 0.61
C GLY A 69 -14.87 -18.77 -0.34
N HIS A 70 -15.30 -20.00 -0.04
CA HIS A 70 -16.35 -20.68 -0.80
C HIS A 70 -17.67 -19.92 -0.79
N TRP A 71 -18.07 -19.37 0.36
CA TRP A 71 -19.27 -18.56 0.47
C TRP A 71 -19.20 -17.33 -0.46
N MET A 72 -18.06 -16.63 -0.49
CA MET A 72 -17.87 -15.48 -1.38
C MET A 72 -17.85 -15.88 -2.86
N ALA A 73 -17.12 -16.95 -3.21
CA ALA A 73 -17.07 -17.44 -4.59
C ALA A 73 -18.46 -17.82 -5.10
N ASN A 74 -19.27 -18.49 -4.26
CA ASN A 74 -20.66 -18.81 -4.58
C ASN A 74 -21.52 -17.56 -4.76
N LEU A 75 -21.34 -16.53 -3.92
CA LEU A 75 -22.04 -15.25 -4.06
C LEU A 75 -21.70 -14.58 -5.40
N VAL A 76 -20.42 -14.52 -5.76
CA VAL A 76 -19.96 -13.93 -7.04
C VAL A 76 -20.45 -14.74 -8.23
N GLN A 77 -20.43 -16.08 -8.15
CA GLN A 77 -21.01 -16.96 -9.16
C GLN A 77 -22.51 -16.70 -9.35
N HIS A 78 -23.26 -16.49 -8.27
CA HIS A 78 -24.70 -16.22 -8.31
C HIS A 78 -25.03 -14.86 -8.94
N ILE A 79 -24.24 -13.83 -8.64
CA ILE A 79 -24.40 -12.48 -9.22
C ILE A 79 -23.97 -12.46 -10.70
N GLY A 80 -22.99 -13.29 -11.06
CA GLY A 80 -22.34 -13.30 -12.37
C GLY A 80 -20.94 -12.70 -12.29
N PRO A 81 -19.87 -13.49 -12.44
CA PRO A 81 -18.50 -13.02 -12.22
C PRO A 81 -18.09 -11.85 -13.12
N GLN A 82 -18.54 -11.84 -14.38
CA GLN A 82 -18.28 -10.73 -15.30
C GLN A 82 -18.95 -9.44 -14.84
N SER A 83 -20.18 -9.52 -14.31
CA SER A 83 -20.89 -8.36 -13.76
C SER A 83 -20.15 -7.78 -12.56
N VAL A 84 -19.64 -8.65 -11.68
CA VAL A 84 -18.83 -8.21 -10.53
C VAL A 84 -17.52 -7.61 -11.01
N ALA A 85 -16.83 -8.23 -11.97
CA ALA A 85 -15.59 -7.72 -12.55
C ALA A 85 -15.77 -6.32 -13.17
N TYR A 86 -16.79 -6.10 -14.00
CA TYR A 86 -17.04 -4.78 -14.57
C TYR A 86 -17.49 -3.77 -13.51
N GLY A 87 -18.20 -4.23 -12.48
CA GLY A 87 -18.55 -3.41 -11.31
C GLY A 87 -17.32 -2.94 -10.55
N THR A 88 -16.32 -3.79 -10.35
CA THR A 88 -15.06 -3.41 -9.72
C THR A 88 -14.27 -2.45 -10.59
N VAL A 89 -14.11 -2.70 -11.90
CA VAL A 89 -13.45 -1.74 -12.82
C VAL A 89 -14.14 -0.37 -12.80
N GLY A 90 -15.47 -0.34 -12.79
CA GLY A 90 -16.23 0.90 -12.69
C GLY A 90 -16.01 1.64 -11.37
N LEU A 91 -15.94 0.91 -10.26
CA LEU A 91 -15.62 1.47 -8.95
C LEU A 91 -14.19 2.02 -8.91
N ASP A 92 -13.22 1.30 -9.46
CA ASP A 92 -11.83 1.73 -9.55
C ASP A 92 -11.70 3.03 -10.33
N ALA A 93 -12.39 3.14 -11.46
CA ALA A 93 -12.44 4.38 -12.24
C ALA A 93 -12.99 5.55 -11.42
N ILE A 94 -14.09 5.34 -10.67
CA ILE A 94 -14.68 6.36 -9.80
C ILE A 94 -13.71 6.78 -8.70
N LEU A 95 -13.04 5.82 -8.06
CA LEU A 95 -12.06 6.08 -7.01
C LEU A 95 -10.83 6.81 -7.56
N ALA A 96 -10.32 6.43 -8.74
CA ALA A 96 -9.24 7.14 -9.43
C ALA A 96 -9.60 8.61 -9.69
N VAL A 97 -10.78 8.85 -10.26
CA VAL A 97 -11.27 10.22 -10.51
C VAL A 97 -11.41 11.01 -9.21
N ALA A 98 -11.94 10.41 -8.14
CA ALA A 98 -12.06 11.05 -6.83
C ALA A 98 -10.69 11.37 -6.22
N LEU A 99 -9.73 10.45 -6.29
CA LEU A 99 -8.38 10.62 -5.79
C LEU A 99 -7.56 11.62 -6.59
N ILE A 100 -7.82 11.82 -7.88
CA ILE A 100 -7.15 12.85 -8.67
C ILE A 100 -7.84 14.21 -8.45
N SER A 101 -9.15 14.29 -8.68
CA SER A 101 -9.89 15.56 -8.68
C SER A 101 -10.23 16.11 -7.28
N GLY A 102 -10.39 15.23 -6.30
CA GLY A 102 -10.85 15.56 -4.95
C GLY A 102 -12.37 15.67 -4.82
N LEU A 103 -13.11 15.39 -5.89
CA LEU A 103 -14.57 15.33 -5.90
C LEU A 103 -15.06 14.08 -5.16
N GLY A 104 -16.16 14.21 -4.41
CA GLY A 104 -16.76 13.11 -3.65
C GLY A 104 -15.98 12.67 -2.40
N LEU A 105 -14.82 13.26 -2.11
CA LEU A 105 -14.09 13.04 -0.86
C LEU A 105 -14.72 13.83 0.29
N PRO A 106 -14.81 13.26 1.51
CA PRO A 106 -14.21 12.00 1.97
C PRO A 106 -15.05 10.73 1.72
N PHE A 107 -16.31 10.85 1.29
CA PHE A 107 -17.22 9.70 1.17
C PHE A 107 -16.63 8.58 0.31
N LEU A 108 -16.13 8.90 -0.88
CA LEU A 108 -15.53 7.92 -1.78
C LEU A 108 -14.24 7.30 -1.22
N ALA A 109 -13.49 7.99 -0.37
CA ALA A 109 -12.38 7.35 0.32
C ALA A 109 -12.87 6.31 1.34
N GLY A 110 -14.00 6.54 2.00
CA GLY A 110 -14.64 5.55 2.86
C GLY A 110 -15.10 4.31 2.08
N VAL A 111 -15.67 4.52 0.88
CA VAL A 111 -15.97 3.43 -0.07
C VAL A 111 -14.70 2.68 -0.44
N GLY A 112 -13.61 3.39 -0.74
CA GLY A 112 -12.29 2.81 -1.01
C GLY A 112 -11.78 1.93 0.13
N VAL A 113 -11.91 2.35 1.40
CA VAL A 113 -11.55 1.50 2.55
C VAL A 113 -12.33 0.19 2.53
N LEU A 114 -13.67 0.26 2.43
CA LEU A 114 -14.53 -0.94 2.48
C LEU A 114 -14.27 -1.88 1.29
N TYR A 115 -14.11 -1.30 0.10
CA TYR A 115 -13.83 -2.05 -1.12
C TYR A 115 -12.51 -2.81 -1.03
N ASN A 116 -11.44 -2.16 -0.57
CA ASN A 116 -10.13 -2.81 -0.43
C ASN A 116 -10.11 -3.84 0.70
N LEU A 117 -10.89 -3.65 1.79
CA LEU A 117 -11.05 -4.70 2.80
C LEU A 117 -11.79 -5.92 2.25
N TRP A 118 -12.77 -5.70 1.37
CA TRP A 118 -13.44 -6.80 0.66
C TRP A 118 -12.49 -7.50 -0.31
N LEU A 119 -11.70 -6.78 -1.13
CA LEU A 119 -10.67 -7.40 -1.97
C LEU A 119 -9.66 -8.18 -1.14
N TRP A 120 -9.21 -7.60 -0.02
CA TRP A 120 -8.25 -8.23 0.88
C TRP A 120 -8.76 -9.55 1.45
N SER A 121 -10.00 -9.60 1.94
CA SER A 121 -10.56 -10.83 2.50
C SER A 121 -10.89 -11.87 1.43
N THR A 122 -11.22 -11.43 0.22
CA THR A 122 -11.75 -12.30 -0.84
C THR A 122 -10.68 -12.68 -1.85
N VAL A 123 -10.26 -11.76 -2.70
CA VAL A 123 -9.22 -12.00 -3.72
C VAL A 123 -7.85 -12.24 -3.05
N GLY A 124 -7.54 -11.48 -2.00
CA GLY A 124 -6.31 -11.62 -1.21
C GLY A 124 -6.36 -12.74 -0.16
N GLY A 125 -7.53 -13.32 0.13
CA GLY A 125 -7.70 -14.39 1.11
C GLY A 125 -7.20 -14.07 2.52
N PHE A 126 -7.39 -12.82 2.98
CA PHE A 126 -6.87 -12.25 4.25
C PHE A 126 -5.34 -12.08 4.33
N GLY A 127 -4.62 -12.23 3.22
CA GLY A 127 -3.16 -12.18 3.22
C GLY A 127 -2.51 -13.48 3.69
N GLY A 128 -1.18 -13.53 3.69
CA GLY A 128 -0.44 -14.68 4.21
C GLY A 128 -0.34 -14.70 5.73
N PRO A 129 0.27 -15.75 6.33
CA PRO A 129 0.76 -16.93 5.67
C PRO A 129 0.07 -18.18 6.16
N TYR A 130 -1.06 -18.43 5.51
CA TYR A 130 -1.76 -19.69 5.62
C TYR A 130 -1.04 -20.81 4.83
N THR A 131 0.13 -20.52 4.25
CA THR A 131 0.98 -21.44 3.48
C THR A 131 2.45 -21.20 3.79
N GLN A 132 3.27 -22.25 3.64
CA GLN A 132 4.71 -22.16 3.88
C GLN A 132 5.36 -21.13 2.94
N GLY A 133 6.11 -20.20 3.53
CA GLY A 133 6.81 -19.16 2.76
C GLY A 133 5.96 -17.97 2.34
N ALA A 134 4.65 -17.94 2.58
CA ALA A 134 3.97 -16.65 2.50
C ALA A 134 4.53 -15.74 3.61
N THR A 135 4.64 -14.44 3.33
CA THR A 135 5.16 -13.47 4.31
C THR A 135 4.45 -12.12 4.28
N ASP A 136 3.70 -11.84 3.21
CA ASP A 136 3.02 -10.57 2.96
C ASP A 136 1.62 -10.58 3.62
N PRO A 137 1.19 -9.50 4.31
CA PRO A 137 -0.16 -9.36 4.87
C PRO A 137 -1.28 -9.20 3.83
N GLY A 138 -0.97 -9.21 2.53
CA GLY A 138 -1.87 -8.99 1.41
C GLY A 138 -1.73 -7.56 0.85
N THR A 139 -1.90 -7.43 -0.46
CA THR A 139 -1.77 -6.15 -1.19
C THR A 139 -2.88 -5.16 -0.80
N ALA A 140 -4.13 -5.60 -0.79
CA ALA A 140 -5.28 -4.72 -0.62
C ALA A 140 -5.39 -4.07 0.78
N ILE A 141 -4.80 -4.65 1.84
CA ILE A 141 -4.85 -4.04 3.18
C ILE A 141 -4.06 -2.72 3.24
N ILE A 142 -2.96 -2.58 2.50
CA ILE A 142 -2.22 -1.32 2.46
C ILE A 142 -2.93 -0.25 1.61
N TYR A 143 -3.67 -0.66 0.56
CA TYR A 143 -4.56 0.26 -0.16
C TYR A 143 -5.66 0.81 0.75
N ALA A 144 -6.31 -0.06 1.54
CA ALA A 144 -7.29 0.36 2.55
C ALA A 144 -6.66 1.37 3.53
N LEU A 145 -5.44 1.12 4.01
CA LEU A 145 -4.71 2.05 4.87
C LEU A 145 -4.39 3.38 4.18
N CYS A 146 -4.06 3.39 2.88
CA CYS A 146 -3.85 4.62 2.12
C CYS A 146 -5.14 5.45 1.99
N PHE A 147 -6.30 4.82 1.83
CA PHE A 147 -7.57 5.54 1.93
C PHE A 147 -7.84 6.11 3.32
N VAL A 148 -7.47 5.38 4.38
CA VAL A 148 -7.49 5.91 5.75
C VAL A 148 -6.58 7.14 5.88
N TYR A 149 -5.38 7.11 5.29
CA TYR A 149 -4.51 8.29 5.20
C TYR A 149 -5.19 9.43 4.43
N VAL A 150 -5.85 9.17 3.30
CA VAL A 150 -6.62 10.19 2.55
C VAL A 150 -7.65 10.86 3.44
N ILE A 151 -8.42 10.09 4.22
CA ILE A 151 -9.45 10.56 5.16
C ILE A 151 -8.83 11.40 6.28
N TRP A 152 -7.86 10.85 7.00
CA TRP A 152 -7.32 11.46 8.22
C TRP A 152 -6.34 12.61 7.95
N SER A 153 -5.65 12.59 6.81
CA SER A 153 -4.84 13.74 6.35
C SER A 153 -5.67 14.89 5.81
N ARG A 154 -6.97 14.66 5.54
CA ARG A 154 -7.86 15.60 4.84
C ARG A 154 -7.27 16.07 3.52
N SER A 155 -6.66 15.15 2.79
CA SER A 155 -5.90 15.45 1.56
C SER A 155 -6.71 16.14 0.45
N TRP A 156 -8.05 16.09 0.48
CA TRP A 156 -8.92 16.83 -0.43
C TRP A 156 -8.99 18.34 -0.16
N GLU A 157 -8.39 18.84 0.92
CA GLU A 157 -8.26 20.29 1.15
C GLU A 157 -7.14 20.95 0.32
N GLY A 158 -6.26 20.14 -0.30
CA GLY A 158 -5.18 20.60 -1.16
C GLY A 158 -5.32 20.06 -2.59
N LEU A 159 -5.06 20.92 -3.57
CA LEU A 159 -5.08 20.56 -5.01
C LEU A 159 -6.37 19.83 -5.42
N SER A 160 -7.53 20.35 -4.99
CA SER A 160 -8.83 19.73 -5.19
C SER A 160 -9.78 20.68 -5.92
N LEU A 161 -10.64 20.12 -6.76
CA LEU A 161 -11.75 20.84 -7.39
C LEU A 161 -12.87 21.12 -6.38
N SER A 162 -12.97 20.31 -5.31
CA SER A 162 -13.92 20.54 -4.22
C SER A 162 -13.45 21.68 -3.32
N LYS A 163 -14.29 22.70 -3.14
CA LYS A 163 -14.03 23.81 -2.23
C LYS A 163 -14.61 23.50 -0.86
N VAL A 164 -13.75 23.00 0.03
CA VAL A 164 -14.13 22.67 1.42
C VAL A 164 -13.45 23.66 2.37
N PRO A 165 -14.14 24.14 3.42
CA PRO A 165 -13.51 24.93 4.47
C PRO A 165 -12.35 24.15 5.12
N HIS A 166 -11.25 24.85 5.37
CA HIS A 166 -10.10 24.27 6.03
C HIS A 166 -10.42 23.89 7.48
N LYS A 167 -9.96 22.71 7.91
CA LYS A 167 -9.98 22.30 9.32
C LYS A 167 -8.59 21.88 9.77
N PRO A 168 -8.21 22.17 11.02
CA PRO A 168 -6.93 21.73 11.55
C PRO A 168 -6.84 20.20 11.54
N LEU A 169 -5.64 19.70 11.27
CA LEU A 169 -5.37 18.27 11.24
C LEU A 169 -5.51 17.66 12.64
N TYR A 170 -6.27 16.58 12.77
CA TYR A 170 -6.39 15.84 14.02
C TYR A 170 -5.19 14.90 14.20
N ALA A 171 -4.19 15.35 14.97
CA ALA A 171 -2.93 14.63 15.15
C ALA A 171 -3.08 13.18 15.65
N PRO A 172 -3.99 12.84 16.59
CA PRO A 172 -4.17 11.46 17.02
C PRO A 172 -4.53 10.50 15.89
N ALA A 173 -5.35 10.92 14.91
CA ALA A 173 -5.65 10.08 13.75
C ALA A 173 -4.41 9.78 12.90
N MET A 174 -3.52 10.76 12.70
CA MET A 174 -2.26 10.52 11.99
C MET A 174 -1.31 9.61 12.77
N HIS A 175 -1.29 9.72 14.11
CA HIS A 175 -0.56 8.78 14.96
C HIS A 175 -1.12 7.37 14.84
N THR A 176 -2.44 7.21 14.82
CA THR A 176 -3.09 5.91 14.60
C THR A 176 -2.72 5.33 13.23
N ALA A 177 -2.78 6.13 12.15
CA ALA A 177 -2.39 5.69 10.81
C ALA A 177 -0.94 5.17 10.76
N ARG A 178 -0.03 5.91 11.41
CA ARG A 178 1.37 5.54 11.55
C ARG A 178 1.54 4.22 12.30
N ILE A 179 0.80 4.03 13.40
CA ILE A 179 0.86 2.79 14.19
C ILE A 179 0.32 1.61 13.38
N LEU A 180 -0.83 1.77 12.70
CA LEU A 180 -1.38 0.74 11.82
C LEU A 180 -0.37 0.35 10.73
N PHE A 181 0.31 1.33 10.14
CA PHE A 181 1.37 1.06 9.17
C PHE A 181 2.56 0.33 9.80
N GLY A 182 2.97 0.73 11.00
CA GLY A 182 4.01 0.03 11.75
C GLY A 182 3.65 -1.41 12.11
N LEU A 183 2.37 -1.70 12.36
CA LEU A 183 1.86 -3.05 12.60
C LEU A 183 1.92 -3.91 11.34
N LEU A 184 1.61 -3.36 10.16
CA LEU A 184 1.80 -4.07 8.88
C LEU A 184 3.27 -4.42 8.67
N TRP A 185 4.19 -3.47 8.87
CA TRP A 185 5.63 -3.75 8.82
C TRP A 185 6.09 -4.77 9.88
N ALA A 186 5.52 -4.73 11.08
CA ALA A 186 5.84 -5.70 12.14
C ALA A 186 5.39 -7.11 11.76
N PHE A 187 4.23 -7.22 11.07
CA PHE A 187 3.74 -8.46 10.52
C PHE A 187 4.72 -9.02 9.49
N ASP A 188 5.11 -8.20 8.50
CA ASP A 188 6.10 -8.58 7.49
C ASP A 188 7.41 -9.04 8.13
N ALA A 189 7.95 -8.24 9.05
CA ALA A 189 9.19 -8.52 9.75
C ALA A 189 9.14 -9.85 10.51
N PHE A 190 8.04 -10.12 11.23
CA PHE A 190 7.84 -11.38 11.95
C PHE A 190 7.96 -12.59 11.01
N TRP A 191 7.43 -12.48 9.79
CA TRP A 191 7.49 -13.56 8.81
C TRP A 191 8.86 -13.70 8.15
N LYS A 192 9.64 -12.61 8.05
CA LYS A 192 11.00 -12.70 7.51
C LYS A 192 11.96 -13.39 8.47
N TRP A 193 11.66 -13.37 9.77
CA TRP A 193 12.41 -14.15 10.76
C TRP A 193 12.12 -15.65 10.72
N GLN A 194 11.14 -16.11 9.95
CA GLN A 194 10.87 -17.55 9.85
C GLN A 194 12.00 -18.27 9.11
N PRO A 195 12.36 -19.51 9.53
CA PRO A 195 13.44 -20.27 8.90
C PRO A 195 13.27 -20.43 7.38
N TYR A 196 12.03 -20.61 6.93
CA TYR A 196 11.76 -20.76 5.50
C TYR A 196 12.21 -19.53 4.71
N PHE A 197 11.82 -18.33 5.14
CA PHE A 197 12.24 -17.10 4.46
C PHE A 197 13.76 -16.95 4.48
N LEU A 198 14.39 -17.11 5.66
CA LEU A 198 15.85 -16.93 5.81
C LEU A 198 16.66 -17.85 4.90
N HIS A 199 16.19 -19.07 4.64
CA HIS A 199 16.88 -20.04 3.77
C HIS A 199 16.44 -19.98 2.30
N ASN A 200 15.34 -19.27 1.98
CA ASN A 200 14.76 -19.24 0.63
C ASN A 200 14.47 -17.81 0.13
N ALA A 201 15.05 -16.76 0.73
CA ALA A 201 14.75 -15.37 0.37
C ALA A 201 14.95 -15.04 -1.13
N VAL A 202 15.86 -15.76 -1.81
CA VAL A 202 16.10 -15.59 -3.25
C VAL A 202 14.93 -16.11 -4.10
N THR A 203 14.16 -17.10 -3.62
CA THR A 203 13.06 -17.69 -4.39
C THR A 203 11.94 -16.69 -4.68
N TYR A 204 11.72 -15.71 -3.80
CA TYR A 204 10.75 -14.63 -4.03
C TYR A 204 11.14 -13.76 -5.22
N LEU A 205 12.44 -13.48 -5.42
CA LEU A 205 12.91 -12.74 -6.59
C LEU A 205 12.84 -13.62 -7.86
N GLN A 206 13.11 -14.92 -7.73
CA GLN A 206 13.01 -15.84 -8.86
C GLN A 206 11.58 -16.04 -9.34
N GLN A 207 10.61 -16.01 -8.42
CA GLN A 207 9.17 -16.09 -8.73
C GLN A 207 8.68 -14.88 -9.52
N ALA A 208 9.38 -13.74 -9.44
CA ALA A 208 9.08 -12.56 -10.22
C ALA A 208 9.65 -12.62 -11.66
N LEU A 209 10.45 -13.61 -12.05
CA LEU A 209 11.06 -13.68 -13.40
C LEU A 209 10.10 -14.13 -14.53
N PRO A 210 9.20 -15.12 -14.35
CA PRO A 210 8.39 -15.63 -15.44
C PRO A 210 7.42 -14.58 -16.00
N GLY A 211 7.41 -14.40 -17.32
CA GLY A 211 6.50 -13.47 -18.00
C GLY A 211 7.01 -12.02 -18.09
N GLU A 212 8.14 -11.72 -17.46
CA GLU A 212 8.74 -10.38 -17.45
C GLU A 212 9.32 -9.96 -18.81
N PRO A 213 9.27 -8.67 -19.17
CA PRO A 213 10.06 -8.09 -20.23
C PRO A 213 11.54 -8.37 -20.02
N VAL A 214 12.27 -8.59 -21.12
CA VAL A 214 13.69 -8.98 -21.11
C VAL A 214 14.55 -8.08 -20.20
N TRP A 215 14.31 -6.77 -20.21
CA TRP A 215 15.08 -5.82 -19.41
C TRP A 215 14.80 -5.93 -17.90
N ILE A 216 13.57 -6.27 -17.50
CA ILE A 216 13.19 -6.48 -16.10
C ILE A 216 13.77 -7.79 -15.60
N ALA A 217 13.60 -8.87 -16.38
CA ALA A 217 14.22 -10.16 -16.08
C ALA A 217 15.74 -10.04 -15.93
N ALA A 218 16.41 -9.27 -16.79
CA ALA A 218 17.85 -9.00 -16.69
C ALA A 218 18.21 -8.21 -15.41
N TYR A 219 17.43 -7.18 -15.07
CA TYR A 219 17.61 -6.41 -13.84
C TYR A 219 17.47 -7.29 -12.58
N ILE A 220 16.40 -8.07 -12.48
CA ILE A 220 16.16 -8.97 -11.35
C ILE A 220 17.27 -10.03 -11.28
N SER A 221 17.67 -10.61 -12.42
CA SER A 221 18.76 -11.60 -12.49
C SER A 221 20.10 -11.05 -12.03
N PHE A 222 20.40 -9.79 -12.35
CA PHE A 222 21.58 -9.10 -11.83
C PHE A 222 21.53 -8.99 -10.29
N VAL A 223 20.40 -8.58 -9.72
CA VAL A 223 20.23 -8.50 -8.26
C VAL A 223 20.38 -9.87 -7.61
N ILE A 224 19.77 -10.92 -8.20
CA ILE A 224 19.94 -12.31 -7.73
C ILE A 224 21.41 -12.72 -7.75
N ALA A 225 22.17 -12.37 -8.79
CA ALA A 225 23.60 -12.68 -8.86
C ALA A 225 24.40 -11.99 -7.74
N VAL A 226 24.10 -10.72 -7.44
CA VAL A 226 24.70 -9.99 -6.32
C VAL A 226 24.37 -10.64 -4.98
N ILE A 227 23.11 -11.07 -4.77
CA ILE A 227 22.71 -11.78 -3.54
C ILE A 227 23.43 -13.11 -3.42
N ASN A 228 23.54 -13.88 -4.49
CA ASN A 228 24.24 -15.16 -4.49
C ASN A 228 25.75 -14.99 -4.20
N LEU A 229 26.35 -13.89 -4.67
CA LEU A 229 27.75 -13.55 -4.34
C LEU A 229 27.93 -13.18 -2.87
N ALA A 230 27.01 -12.40 -2.29
CA ALA A 230 27.09 -11.96 -0.90
C ALA A 230 26.68 -13.04 0.11
N GLY A 231 25.79 -13.95 -0.29
CA GLY A 231 25.21 -15.00 0.54
C GLY A 231 23.68 -14.85 0.66
N PRO A 232 22.88 -15.81 0.15
CA PRO A 232 21.41 -15.78 0.22
C PRO A 232 20.85 -15.66 1.65
N VAL A 233 21.46 -16.36 2.61
CA VAL A 233 21.05 -16.33 4.02
C VAL A 233 21.34 -14.97 4.65
N LEU A 234 22.49 -14.36 4.31
CA LEU A 234 22.83 -13.01 4.76
C LEU A 234 21.81 -11.99 4.25
N PHE A 235 21.41 -12.09 2.98
CA PHE A 235 20.34 -11.26 2.42
C PHE A 235 19.02 -11.43 3.19
N GLY A 236 18.62 -12.68 3.50
CA GLY A 236 17.44 -12.96 4.32
C GLY A 236 17.49 -12.26 5.69
N TYR A 237 18.61 -12.33 6.40
CA TYR A 237 18.78 -11.62 7.68
C TYR A 237 18.75 -10.10 7.52
N VAL A 238 19.40 -9.55 6.49
CA VAL A 238 19.38 -8.10 6.22
C VAL A 238 17.96 -7.62 5.96
N ALA A 239 17.18 -8.34 5.15
CA ALA A 239 15.76 -8.05 4.93
C ALA A 239 14.99 -8.05 6.26
N ALA A 240 15.06 -9.14 7.03
CA ALA A 240 14.36 -9.24 8.32
C ALA A 240 14.72 -8.11 9.30
N ILE A 241 16.01 -7.75 9.39
CA ILE A 241 16.48 -6.64 10.23
C ILE A 241 15.93 -5.30 9.74
N MET A 242 15.97 -5.03 8.43
CA MET A 242 15.49 -3.78 7.86
C MET A 242 13.99 -3.58 8.13
N GLU A 243 13.17 -4.60 7.90
CA GLU A 243 11.73 -4.54 8.17
C GLU A 243 11.45 -4.37 9.67
N SER A 244 12.22 -5.03 10.53
CA SER A 244 12.12 -4.88 11.99
C SER A 244 12.44 -3.46 12.44
N ILE A 245 13.49 -2.84 11.85
CA ILE A 245 13.88 -1.45 12.13
C ILE A 245 12.77 -0.49 11.68
N ILE A 246 12.24 -0.68 10.47
CA ILE A 246 11.14 0.13 9.93
C ILE A 246 9.91 0.03 10.84
N ALA A 247 9.48 -1.19 11.16
CA ALA A 247 8.37 -1.46 12.07
C ALA A 247 8.57 -0.77 13.42
N PHE A 248 9.73 -0.95 14.05
CA PHE A 248 10.05 -0.39 15.35
C PHE A 248 9.90 1.14 15.37
N PHE A 249 10.54 1.83 14.42
CA PHE A 249 10.47 3.29 14.36
C PHE A 249 9.07 3.81 14.00
N LEU A 250 8.35 3.09 13.13
CA LEU A 250 6.95 3.39 12.84
C LEU A 250 6.03 3.18 14.05
N LEU A 251 6.31 2.23 14.96
CA LEU A 251 5.50 2.03 16.15
C LEU A 251 5.79 3.07 17.24
N ILE A 252 7.06 3.36 17.53
CA ILE A 252 7.44 4.31 18.59
C ILE A 252 7.29 5.78 18.16
N GLY A 253 7.27 6.08 16.85
CA GLY A 253 7.08 7.43 16.33
C GLY A 253 8.27 8.38 16.51
N ARG A 254 9.43 7.83 16.89
CA ARG A 254 10.71 8.55 16.98
C ARG A 254 11.51 8.32 15.70
N GLY A 255 12.48 9.18 15.40
CA GLY A 255 13.35 8.98 14.22
C GLY A 255 12.64 9.09 12.85
N MET A 256 11.37 9.53 12.78
CA MET A 256 10.57 9.51 11.55
C MET A 256 11.23 10.18 10.33
N ARG A 257 11.99 11.26 10.53
CA ARG A 257 12.70 11.94 9.44
C ARG A 257 13.82 11.09 8.81
N TRP A 258 14.32 10.10 9.53
CA TRP A 258 15.30 9.15 9.01
C TRP A 258 14.62 7.89 8.49
N ILE A 259 13.63 7.35 9.21
CA ILE A 259 13.00 6.09 8.79
C ILE A 259 12.13 6.24 7.54
N ILE A 260 11.52 7.39 7.29
CA ILE A 260 10.70 7.60 6.09
C ILE A 260 11.49 7.38 4.80
N PRO A 261 12.64 8.05 4.55
CA PRO A 261 13.41 7.80 3.33
C PRO A 261 13.99 6.38 3.26
N VAL A 262 14.35 5.77 4.40
CA VAL A 262 14.80 4.38 4.47
C VAL A 262 13.69 3.43 4.04
N GLY A 263 12.49 3.60 4.58
CA GLY A 263 11.31 2.80 4.23
C GLY A 263 10.92 2.95 2.76
N ILE A 264 10.95 4.18 2.22
CA ILE A 264 10.74 4.42 0.79
C ILE A 264 11.76 3.67 -0.07
N ALA A 265 13.05 3.78 0.28
CA ALA A 265 14.12 3.11 -0.48
C ALA A 265 14.02 1.58 -0.41
N TYR A 266 13.71 1.03 0.77
CA TYR A 266 13.51 -0.40 0.95
C TYR A 266 12.30 -0.90 0.17
N SER A 267 11.14 -0.23 0.30
CA SER A 267 9.95 -0.56 -0.48
C SER A 267 10.18 -0.46 -1.99
N PHE A 268 10.95 0.53 -2.46
CA PHE A 268 11.33 0.61 -3.87
C PHE A 268 12.22 -0.56 -4.32
N GLY A 269 13.16 -0.97 -3.46
CA GLY A 269 13.99 -2.15 -3.72
C GLY A 269 13.16 -3.43 -3.87
N VAL A 270 12.19 -3.65 -2.98
CA VAL A 270 11.27 -4.80 -3.07
C VAL A 270 10.39 -4.70 -4.31
N TRP A 271 9.79 -3.53 -4.57
CA TRP A 271 8.91 -3.31 -5.71
C TRP A 271 9.59 -3.63 -7.04
N THR A 272 10.83 -3.16 -7.23
CA THR A 272 11.57 -3.37 -8.48
C THR A 272 12.12 -4.79 -8.64
N THR A 273 12.18 -5.58 -7.56
CA THR A 273 12.78 -6.92 -7.55
C THR A 273 11.74 -8.01 -7.32
N ALA A 274 11.37 -8.27 -6.07
CA ALA A 274 10.45 -9.34 -5.69
C ALA A 274 9.02 -9.14 -6.23
N GLU A 275 8.63 -7.90 -6.58
CA GLU A 275 7.34 -7.61 -7.22
C GLU A 275 7.45 -7.30 -8.72
N GLY A 276 8.65 -7.38 -9.32
CA GLY A 276 8.82 -7.17 -10.77
C GLY A 276 8.29 -5.83 -11.28
N TRP A 277 8.50 -4.74 -10.55
CA TRP A 277 7.91 -3.40 -10.84
C TRP A 277 6.39 -3.33 -10.76
N GLY A 278 5.75 -4.34 -10.16
CA GLY A 278 4.32 -4.37 -9.93
C GLY A 278 3.51 -4.20 -11.20
N ALA A 279 3.97 -4.72 -12.36
CA ALA A 279 3.16 -4.72 -13.57
C ALA A 279 2.63 -6.12 -13.92
N PRO A 280 1.44 -6.21 -14.52
CA PRO A 280 1.02 -7.41 -15.18
C PRO A 280 1.57 -7.45 -16.61
N TYR A 281 2.62 -8.22 -16.81
CA TYR A 281 3.22 -8.40 -18.15
C TYR A 281 2.49 -9.45 -18.99
N LEU A 282 1.43 -10.05 -18.43
CA LEU A 282 0.56 -11.02 -19.09
C LEU A 282 -0.86 -10.46 -19.25
N PRO A 283 -1.58 -10.80 -20.35
CA PRO A 283 -2.95 -10.37 -20.55
C PRO A 283 -3.88 -10.74 -19.40
N GLY A 284 -4.62 -9.75 -18.86
CA GLY A 284 -5.59 -9.95 -17.78
C GLY A 284 -5.00 -10.14 -16.39
N SER A 285 -3.67 -10.11 -16.24
CA SER A 285 -3.04 -10.05 -14.92
C SER A 285 -3.20 -8.63 -14.36
N THR A 286 -3.19 -8.55 -13.03
CA THR A 286 -2.96 -7.36 -12.22
C THR A 286 -1.87 -7.78 -11.21
N ALA A 287 -0.90 -6.93 -10.93
CA ALA A 287 0.45 -7.35 -10.54
C ALA A 287 0.65 -7.79 -9.09
N ASN A 288 -0.42 -8.08 -8.37
CA ASN A 288 -0.40 -8.89 -7.17
C ASN A 288 -1.81 -9.45 -7.03
N LYS A 289 -2.01 -10.54 -6.28
CA LYS A 289 -3.34 -11.15 -6.11
C LYS A 289 -4.36 -10.06 -5.72
N GLY A 290 -5.23 -9.67 -6.65
CA GLY A 290 -6.26 -8.65 -6.42
C GLY A 290 -5.98 -7.24 -6.94
N ASP A 291 -5.72 -7.11 -8.24
CA ASP A 291 -6.18 -5.91 -8.97
C ASP A 291 -5.31 -4.65 -8.82
N GLU A 292 -4.05 -4.84 -8.44
CA GLU A 292 -3.20 -3.79 -7.89
C GLU A 292 -1.76 -3.79 -8.47
N LEU A 293 -1.16 -2.60 -8.65
CA LEU A 293 0.21 -2.37 -9.15
C LEU A 293 1.35 -2.77 -8.16
N GLY A 294 1.23 -3.90 -7.48
CA GLY A 294 2.16 -4.34 -6.43
C GLY A 294 1.80 -3.83 -5.03
N THR A 295 2.41 -4.41 -3.99
CA THR A 295 2.18 -4.04 -2.57
C THR A 295 3.09 -2.88 -2.18
N THR A 296 4.38 -3.01 -2.45
CA THR A 296 5.40 -2.13 -1.85
C THR A 296 5.48 -0.73 -2.47
N ASN A 297 5.01 -0.51 -3.69
CA ASN A 297 4.78 0.85 -4.19
C ASN A 297 3.72 1.61 -3.38
N ILE A 298 2.72 0.92 -2.83
CA ILE A 298 1.72 1.55 -1.96
C ILE A 298 2.28 1.82 -0.57
N TYR A 299 3.21 1.00 -0.10
CA TYR A 299 4.01 1.32 1.09
C TYR A 299 4.77 2.64 0.89
N ILE A 300 5.32 2.89 -0.31
CA ILE A 300 5.93 4.20 -0.65
C ILE A 300 4.90 5.33 -0.51
N ILE A 301 3.67 5.15 -1.01
CA ILE A 301 2.59 6.15 -0.88
C ILE A 301 2.25 6.42 0.59
N ALA A 302 2.12 5.39 1.42
CA ALA A 302 1.90 5.55 2.86
C ALA A 302 3.06 6.32 3.52
N PHE A 303 4.31 6.03 3.16
CA PHE A 303 5.46 6.83 3.60
C PHE A 303 5.42 8.27 3.09
N LEU A 304 4.92 8.53 1.88
CA LEU A 304 4.77 9.89 1.35
C LEU A 304 3.70 10.68 2.11
N PHE A 305 2.60 10.04 2.54
CA PHE A 305 1.65 10.66 3.48
C PHE A 305 2.32 10.99 4.82
N LEU A 306 3.11 10.07 5.36
CA LEU A 306 3.90 10.36 6.57
C LEU A 306 4.93 11.45 6.34
N ALA A 307 5.57 11.52 5.17
CA ALA A 307 6.51 12.57 4.79
C ALA A 307 5.81 13.94 4.78
N ALA A 308 4.65 14.03 4.14
CA ALA A 308 3.84 15.24 4.10
C ALA A 308 3.50 15.72 5.53
N TRP A 309 3.18 14.79 6.43
CA TRP A 309 2.92 15.13 7.82
C TRP A 309 4.18 15.52 8.62
N VAL A 310 5.25 14.74 8.53
CA VAL A 310 6.45 14.84 9.37
C VAL A 310 7.38 15.98 8.93
N TYR A 311 7.47 16.27 7.64
CA TYR A 311 8.33 17.35 7.14
C TYR A 311 7.64 18.71 7.19
N PHE A 312 6.31 18.76 7.00
CA PHE A 312 5.56 20.01 6.98
C PHE A 312 4.76 20.32 8.26
N THR A 313 4.93 19.55 9.34
CA THR A 313 4.41 19.90 10.67
C THR A 313 5.55 20.26 11.64
N PRO A 314 5.51 21.41 12.33
CA PRO A 314 6.47 21.75 13.38
C PRO A 314 6.58 20.65 14.45
N ARG A 315 7.74 20.53 15.11
CA ARG A 315 7.97 19.48 16.13
C ARG A 315 7.04 19.61 17.34
N ALA A 316 6.78 20.82 17.81
CA ALA A 316 5.90 21.10 18.96
C ALA A 316 4.47 20.60 18.72
N GLN A 317 3.90 20.91 17.56
CA GLN A 317 2.53 20.54 17.19
C GLN A 317 2.34 19.02 16.97
N ARG A 318 3.42 18.24 16.78
CA ARG A 318 3.36 16.78 16.66
C ARG A 318 3.33 16.04 17.99
N ARG A 319 3.88 16.64 19.05
CA ARG A 319 3.93 16.05 20.38
C ARG A 319 2.63 16.23 21.18
N GLY A 320 1.75 17.10 20.71
CA GLY A 320 0.53 17.46 21.46
C GLY A 320 0.79 18.50 22.55
N ASP A 321 1.98 19.13 22.56
CA ASP A 321 2.38 20.17 23.53
C ASP A 321 1.71 21.52 23.16
N GLY A 322 0.37 21.49 23.04
CA GLY A 322 -0.49 22.64 22.74
C GLY A 322 -1.12 23.28 23.98
N ASP A 323 -0.69 22.91 25.18
CA ASP A 323 -1.04 23.60 26.42
C ASP A 323 0.15 24.46 26.88
N ALA A 324 0.14 25.72 26.44
CA ALA A 324 0.72 26.88 27.12
C ALA A 324 0.01 28.15 26.62
#